data_AF-A0A914YA29-F1
#
_entry.id   AF-A0A914YA29-F1
#
_cell.length_a   1.000
_cell.length_b   1.000
_cell.length_c   1.000
_cell.angle_alpha   90.00
_cell.angle_beta   90.00
_cell.angle_gamma   90.00
#
_symmetry.space_group_name_H-M   'P 1'
#
loop_
_entity.id
_entity.type
_entity.pdbx_description
1 polymer ?
#
loop_
_entity_poly.entity_id
_entity_poly.type
_entity_poly.pdbx_seq_one_letter_code
_entity_poly.pdbx_strand_id
1 'polypeptide(L)'
;MYSFDYGYGIYQLTIPEPKCDDIWNWKHSVNTGITVIHQKIKIASDWMKRQRGQAFNNTGHAVPVPCLKVKNCVFQESTSEVIDDAVAIKAFNGAPLHYCAWNNAQKCWYFVVVDNNNRNYVESVCSQVPATLKTCPSPDPYANNLCSSN
;
A
#
# COMPACT_ATOMS: atom_id res chain seq x y z
N MET A 1 11.88 21.63 -13.54
CA MET A 1 11.48 21.70 -12.12
C MET A 1 11.93 20.41 -11.49
N TYR A 2 12.96 20.43 -10.65
CA TYR A 2 13.52 19.24 -10.01
C TYR A 2 12.81 18.99 -8.68
N SER A 3 12.41 17.75 -8.43
CA SER A 3 12.02 17.29 -7.09
C SER A 3 13.27 16.90 -6.30
N PHE A 4 13.22 17.03 -4.97
CA PHE A 4 14.28 16.67 -4.02
C PHE A 4 14.74 15.19 -4.17
N ASP A 5 13.91 14.35 -4.79
CA ASP A 5 14.13 12.91 -4.99
C ASP A 5 14.51 12.53 -6.42
N TYR A 6 14.98 13.48 -7.25
CA TYR A 6 15.31 13.27 -8.68
C TYR A 6 14.12 12.82 -9.56
N GLY A 7 12.89 12.86 -9.05
CA GLY A 7 11.68 12.55 -9.81
C GLY A 7 11.36 13.63 -10.84
N TYR A 8 10.84 13.20 -12.00
CA TYR A 8 10.43 14.09 -13.07
C TYR A 8 8.90 14.14 -13.22
N GLY A 9 8.39 15.33 -13.58
CA GLY A 9 6.97 15.55 -13.84
C GLY A 9 6.07 15.45 -12.59
N ILE A 10 4.76 15.44 -12.82
CA ILE A 10 3.74 15.45 -11.75
C ILE A 10 3.75 14.15 -10.94
N TYR A 11 4.13 13.02 -11.54
CA TYR A 11 4.12 11.71 -10.91
C TYR A 11 5.46 11.32 -10.26
N GLN A 12 6.44 12.24 -10.25
CA GLN A 12 7.79 12.00 -9.72
C GLN A 12 8.37 10.67 -10.18
N LEU A 13 8.28 10.39 -11.49
CA LEU A 13 8.77 9.13 -12.05
C LEU A 13 10.28 9.06 -11.87
N THR A 14 10.75 8.10 -11.08
CA THR A 14 12.17 7.82 -10.86
C THR A 14 12.57 6.45 -11.38
N ILE A 15 11.63 5.50 -11.46
CA ILE A 15 11.88 4.10 -11.86
C ILE A 15 10.70 3.58 -12.69
N PRO A 16 10.91 3.23 -13.98
CA PRO A 16 12.15 3.43 -14.76
C PRO A 16 12.46 4.92 -14.94
N GLU A 17 13.73 5.24 -15.25
CA GLU A 17 14.15 6.61 -15.55
C GLU A 17 13.36 7.14 -16.76
N PRO A 18 12.68 8.31 -16.64
CA PRO A 18 11.88 8.86 -17.72
C PRO A 18 12.74 9.35 -18.88
N LYS A 19 12.25 9.20 -20.11
CA LYS A 19 12.91 9.72 -21.32
C LYS A 19 12.73 11.23 -21.41
N CYS A 20 13.56 11.91 -22.20
CA CYS A 20 13.48 13.36 -22.41
C CYS A 20 12.06 13.81 -22.86
N ASP A 21 11.41 13.01 -23.70
CA ASP A 21 10.02 13.27 -24.14
C ASP A 21 9.01 13.22 -22.99
N ASP A 22 9.23 12.36 -21.99
CA ASP A 22 8.36 12.19 -20.82
C ASP A 22 8.44 13.40 -19.87
N ILE A 23 9.54 14.15 -19.93
CA ILE A 23 9.79 15.32 -19.07
C ILE A 23 9.08 16.56 -19.63
N TRP A 24 9.11 16.76 -20.95
CA TRP A 24 8.60 17.98 -21.58
C TRP A 24 7.17 17.84 -22.13
N ASN A 25 6.72 16.62 -22.43
CA ASN A 25 5.35 16.35 -22.85
C ASN A 25 4.49 15.96 -21.64
N TRP A 26 3.81 16.94 -21.04
CA TRP A 26 2.97 16.74 -19.85
C TRP A 26 1.93 15.62 -20.05
N LYS A 27 1.36 15.47 -21.25
CA LYS A 27 0.38 14.42 -21.55
C LYS A 27 1.04 13.04 -21.52
N HIS A 28 2.24 12.92 -22.07
CA HIS A 28 3.00 11.67 -22.01
C HIS A 28 3.40 11.33 -20.57
N SER A 29 3.89 12.31 -19.81
CA SER A 29 4.21 12.16 -18.37
C SER A 29 3.03 11.61 -17.57
N VAL A 30 1.83 12.17 -17.78
CA VAL A 30 0.60 11.73 -17.10
C VAL A 30 0.22 10.31 -17.49
N ASN A 31 0.25 9.99 -18.79
CA ASN A 31 -0.06 8.64 -19.27
C ASN A 31 0.89 7.58 -18.71
N THR A 32 2.18 7.89 -18.63
CA THR A 32 3.19 7.00 -18.04
C THR A 32 2.95 6.84 -16.53
N GLY A 33 2.67 7.93 -15.82
CA GLY A 33 2.31 7.91 -14.39
C GLY A 33 1.11 7.03 -14.08
N ILE A 34 0.01 7.18 -14.82
CA ILE A 34 -1.18 6.33 -14.69
C ILE A 34 -0.85 4.87 -14.96
N THR A 35 -0.04 4.61 -15.99
CA THR A 35 0.40 3.24 -16.33
C THR A 35 1.15 2.60 -15.17
N VAL A 36 2.11 3.31 -14.56
CA VAL A 36 2.87 2.83 -13.40
C VAL A 36 1.95 2.58 -12.22
N ILE A 37 1.02 3.50 -11.92
CA ILE A 37 0.05 3.31 -10.83
C ILE A 37 -0.77 2.05 -11.04
N HIS A 38 -1.33 1.82 -12.24
CA HIS A 38 -2.08 0.60 -12.55
C HIS A 38 -1.24 -0.66 -12.39
N GLN A 39 0.04 -0.64 -12.79
CA GLN A 39 0.95 -1.76 -12.56
C GLN A 39 1.15 -2.03 -11.07
N LYS A 40 1.32 -1.00 -10.24
CA LYS A 40 1.50 -1.16 -8.78
C LYS A 40 0.22 -1.65 -8.09
N ILE A 41 -0.95 -1.16 -8.51
CA ILE A 41 -2.24 -1.67 -8.04
C ILE A 41 -2.39 -3.16 -8.38
N LYS A 42 -2.04 -3.55 -9.61
CA LYS A 42 -2.08 -4.97 -10.01
C LYS A 42 -1.15 -5.84 -9.15
N ILE A 43 0.09 -5.39 -8.93
CA ILE A 43 1.04 -6.10 -8.05
C ILE A 43 0.48 -6.25 -6.64
N ALA A 44 -0.10 -5.18 -6.09
CA ALA A 44 -0.70 -5.19 -4.76
C ALA A 44 -1.88 -6.17 -4.67
N SER A 45 -2.77 -6.16 -5.66
CA SER A 45 -3.92 -7.07 -5.73
C SER A 45 -3.47 -8.54 -5.85
N ASP A 46 -2.51 -8.83 -6.74
CA ASP A 46 -1.96 -10.18 -6.90
C ASP A 46 -1.24 -10.64 -5.61
N TRP A 47 -0.54 -9.74 -4.92
CA TRP A 47 0.07 -10.02 -3.63
C TRP A 47 -0.97 -10.36 -2.58
N MET A 48 -1.96 -9.49 -2.36
CA MET A 48 -2.96 -9.69 -1.32
C MET A 48 -3.84 -10.91 -1.60
N LYS A 49 -4.15 -11.21 -2.86
CA LYS A 49 -4.81 -12.48 -3.25
C LYS A 49 -4.00 -13.70 -2.80
N ARG A 50 -2.68 -13.69 -2.98
CA ARG A 50 -1.79 -14.76 -2.49
C ARG A 50 -1.79 -14.85 -0.97
N GLN A 51 -1.70 -13.72 -0.27
CA GLN A 51 -1.69 -13.71 1.20
C GLN A 51 -3.02 -14.23 1.79
N ARG A 52 -4.16 -13.80 1.23
CA ARG A 52 -5.48 -14.32 1.63
C ARG A 52 -5.60 -15.82 1.34
N GLY A 53 -5.05 -16.30 0.22
CA GLY A 53 -4.97 -17.73 -0.08
C GLY A 53 -4.11 -18.52 0.90
N GLN A 54 -2.97 -17.96 1.33
CA GLN A 54 -2.12 -18.56 2.37
C GLN A 54 -2.84 -18.64 3.70
N ALA A 55 -3.52 -17.56 4.10
CA ALA A 55 -4.34 -17.54 5.31
C ALA A 55 -5.40 -18.65 5.28
N PHE A 56 -6.18 -18.74 4.18
CA PHE A 56 -7.18 -19.78 4.00
C PHE A 56 -6.59 -21.19 4.09
N ASN A 57 -5.49 -21.46 3.39
CA ASN A 57 -4.85 -22.77 3.39
C ASN A 57 -4.30 -23.14 4.78
N ASN A 58 -3.94 -22.15 5.60
CA ASN A 58 -3.33 -22.36 6.91
C ASN A 58 -4.35 -22.49 8.06
N THR A 59 -5.54 -21.90 7.92
CA THR A 59 -6.61 -21.92 8.95
C THR A 59 -7.85 -22.72 8.55
N GLY A 60 -8.01 -23.08 7.28
CA GLY A 60 -9.18 -23.76 6.74
C GLY A 60 -10.40 -22.86 6.50
N HIS A 61 -10.27 -21.54 6.69
CA HIS A 61 -11.34 -20.56 6.49
C HIS A 61 -10.79 -19.19 6.09
N ALA A 62 -11.63 -18.33 5.51
CA ALA A 62 -11.21 -16.98 5.17
C ALA A 62 -10.93 -16.17 6.44
N VAL A 63 -9.71 -15.61 6.55
CA VAL A 63 -9.31 -14.75 7.67
C VAL A 63 -9.29 -13.30 7.18
N PRO A 64 -10.24 -12.45 7.60
CA PRO A 64 -10.31 -11.06 7.16
C PRO A 64 -9.10 -10.27 7.62
N VAL A 65 -8.66 -9.33 6.78
CA VAL A 65 -7.59 -8.38 7.14
C VAL A 65 -8.16 -7.38 8.15
N PRO A 66 -7.48 -7.14 9.28
CA PRO A 66 -7.93 -6.20 10.29
C PRO A 66 -8.00 -4.78 9.75
N CYS A 67 -8.93 -3.99 10.27
CA CYS A 67 -9.03 -2.60 9.88
C CYS A 67 -7.78 -1.85 10.34
N LEU A 68 -7.25 -0.99 9.48
CA LEU A 68 -6.06 -0.22 9.77
C LEU A 68 -6.29 1.26 9.56
N LYS A 69 -6.20 2.04 10.65
CA LYS A 69 -6.17 3.51 10.58
C LYS A 69 -4.72 3.98 10.50
N VAL A 70 -4.39 4.72 9.45
CA VAL A 70 -3.08 5.38 9.28
C VAL A 70 -3.33 6.86 9.03
N LYS A 71 -3.10 7.71 10.05
CA LYS A 71 -3.43 9.14 10.01
C LYS A 71 -4.87 9.38 9.54
N ASN A 72 -5.04 9.99 8.38
CA ASN A 72 -6.34 10.37 7.81
C ASN A 72 -6.92 9.29 6.88
N CYS A 73 -6.20 8.19 6.64
CA CYS A 73 -6.71 7.04 5.89
C CYS A 73 -7.25 5.96 6.84
N VAL A 74 -8.28 5.25 6.38
CA VAL A 74 -8.76 4.01 6.99
C VAL A 74 -8.82 2.95 5.90
N PHE A 75 -8.04 1.88 6.09
CA PHE A 75 -8.04 0.73 5.19
C PHE A 75 -8.93 -0.36 5.79
N GLN A 76 -9.99 -0.71 5.09
CA GLN A 76 -10.98 -1.68 5.57
C GLN A 76 -11.55 -2.48 4.39
N GLU A 77 -11.67 -3.79 4.59
CA GLU A 77 -12.35 -4.70 3.66
C GLU A 77 -13.78 -4.23 3.36
N SER A 78 -14.25 -4.47 2.13
CA SER A 78 -15.59 -4.08 1.64
C SER A 78 -15.84 -2.56 1.57
N THR A 79 -14.80 -1.73 1.63
CA THR A 79 -14.89 -0.29 1.36
C THR A 79 -14.16 0.07 0.06
N SER A 80 -14.17 1.34 -0.33
CA SER A 80 -13.35 1.83 -1.45
C SER A 80 -11.88 2.01 -1.10
N GLU A 81 -11.52 1.93 0.18
CA GLU A 81 -10.16 2.11 0.71
C GLU A 81 -9.74 0.79 1.35
N VAL A 82 -9.17 -0.10 0.55
CA VAL A 82 -8.80 -1.45 1.00
C VAL A 82 -7.32 -1.52 1.33
N ILE A 83 -6.90 -2.54 2.06
CA ILE A 83 -5.48 -2.71 2.41
C ILE A 83 -4.57 -2.87 1.19
N ASP A 84 -5.12 -3.33 0.06
CA ASP A 84 -4.44 -3.40 -1.23
C ASP A 84 -3.92 -2.01 -1.66
N ASP A 85 -4.60 -0.91 -1.31
CA ASP A 85 -4.16 0.45 -1.61
C ASP A 85 -2.89 0.82 -0.82
N ALA A 86 -2.82 0.46 0.47
CA ALA A 86 -1.61 0.64 1.27
C ALA A 86 -0.43 -0.17 0.71
N VAL A 87 -0.69 -1.39 0.24
CA VAL A 87 0.32 -2.22 -0.44
C VAL A 87 0.76 -1.58 -1.76
N ALA A 88 -0.17 -1.01 -2.54
CA ALA A 88 0.14 -0.33 -3.79
C ALA A 88 0.98 0.93 -3.57
N ILE A 89 0.62 1.76 -2.57
CA ILE A 89 1.40 2.95 -2.17
C ILE A 89 2.82 2.55 -1.79
N LYS A 90 2.99 1.50 -0.98
CA LYS A 90 4.32 1.01 -0.61
C LYS A 90 5.12 0.45 -1.80
N ALA A 91 4.46 -0.26 -2.71
CA ALA A 91 5.08 -0.80 -3.92
C ALA A 91 5.46 0.29 -4.94
N PHE A 92 4.71 1.40 -4.96
CA PHE A 92 5.03 2.58 -5.76
C PHE A 92 6.34 3.23 -5.31
N ASN A 93 6.57 3.32 -3.99
CA ASN A 93 7.83 3.78 -3.41
C ASN A 93 9.01 2.80 -3.59
N GLY A 94 8.82 1.68 -4.29
CA GLY A 94 9.90 0.73 -4.59
C GLY A 94 10.38 -0.10 -3.39
N ALA A 95 9.58 -0.21 -2.32
CA ALA A 95 9.97 -1.01 -1.17
C ALA A 95 10.04 -2.52 -1.52
N PRO A 96 11.03 -3.27 -1.00
CA PRO A 96 11.20 -4.69 -1.31
C PRO A 96 10.13 -5.58 -0.64
N LEU A 97 9.55 -5.11 0.46
CA LEU A 97 8.50 -5.81 1.20
C LEU A 97 7.17 -5.06 1.06
N HIS A 98 6.10 -5.82 0.90
CA HIS A 98 4.74 -5.31 0.85
C HIS A 98 4.23 -4.92 2.23
N TYR A 99 3.24 -4.01 2.26
CA TYR A 99 2.79 -3.37 3.50
C TYR A 99 2.06 -4.34 4.44
N CYS A 100 1.35 -5.34 3.91
CA CYS A 100 0.60 -6.33 4.68
C CYS A 100 0.96 -7.74 4.21
N ALA A 101 1.11 -8.67 5.15
CA ALA A 101 1.40 -10.06 4.88
C ALA A 101 0.82 -10.99 5.94
N TRP A 102 0.67 -12.26 5.59
CA TRP A 102 0.24 -13.34 6.46
C TRP A 102 1.45 -14.06 7.05
N ASN A 103 1.41 -14.31 8.36
CA ASN A 103 2.41 -15.10 9.06
C ASN A 103 1.88 -16.53 9.27
N ASN A 104 2.45 -17.50 8.53
CA ASN A 104 2.05 -18.91 8.62
C ASN A 104 2.33 -19.56 9.99
N ALA A 105 3.35 -19.09 10.72
CA ALA A 105 3.73 -19.68 12.00
C ALA A 105 2.78 -19.23 13.11
N GLN A 106 2.46 -17.95 13.14
CA GLN A 106 1.58 -17.36 14.16
C GLN A 106 0.10 -17.34 13.75
N LYS A 107 -0.22 -17.69 12.49
CA LYS A 107 -1.57 -17.69 11.91
C LYS A 107 -2.27 -16.33 12.05
N CYS A 108 -1.57 -15.27 11.69
CA CYS A 108 -2.05 -13.90 11.84
C CYS A 108 -1.53 -12.98 10.73
N TRP A 109 -2.21 -11.86 10.53
CA TRP A 109 -1.78 -10.75 9.70
C TRP A 109 -0.74 -9.90 10.43
N TYR A 110 0.25 -9.39 9.70
CA TYR A 110 1.17 -8.39 10.20
C TYR A 110 1.38 -7.29 9.17
N PHE A 111 1.74 -6.10 9.67
CA PHE A 111 2.00 -4.93 8.84
C PHE A 111 3.50 -4.59 8.85
N VAL A 112 4.10 -4.56 7.67
CA VAL A 112 5.46 -4.05 7.49
C VAL A 112 5.33 -2.56 7.17
N VAL A 113 5.36 -1.74 8.21
CA VAL A 113 5.01 -0.32 8.09
C VAL A 113 6.14 0.51 7.46
N VAL A 114 7.39 0.24 7.86
CA VAL A 114 8.57 0.98 7.39
C VAL A 114 9.30 0.28 6.24
N ASP A 115 10.08 1.04 5.46
CA ASP A 115 11.06 0.53 4.50
C ASP A 115 12.45 0.33 5.14
N ASN A 116 13.45 -0.09 4.35
CA ASN A 116 14.82 -0.30 4.83
C ASN A 116 15.51 0.99 5.30
N ASN A 117 14.95 2.16 4.99
CA ASN A 117 15.43 3.47 5.42
C ASN A 117 14.61 4.01 6.61
N ASN A 118 13.81 3.15 7.27
CA ASN A 118 12.93 3.50 8.37
C ASN A 118 11.87 4.56 8.01
N ARG A 119 11.44 4.63 6.75
CA ARG A 119 10.41 5.57 6.28
C ARG A 119 9.06 4.88 6.12
N ASN A 120 8.00 5.55 6.55
CA ASN A 120 6.62 5.10 6.37
C ASN A 120 5.92 5.92 5.28
N TYR A 121 6.07 5.47 4.03
CA TYR A 121 5.51 6.19 2.88
C TYR A 121 3.98 6.23 2.90
N VAL A 122 3.33 5.18 3.42
CA VAL A 122 1.86 5.15 3.54
C VAL A 122 1.37 6.21 4.52
N GLU A 123 2.03 6.36 5.67
CA GLU A 123 1.72 7.43 6.62
C GLU A 123 1.97 8.81 6.03
N SER A 124 3.07 8.99 5.28
CA SER A 124 3.34 10.25 4.58
C SER A 124 2.22 10.62 3.61
N VAL A 125 1.82 9.69 2.72
CA VAL A 125 0.71 9.91 1.79
C VAL A 125 -0.60 10.18 2.53
N CYS A 126 -0.91 9.39 3.55
CA CYS A 126 -2.13 9.53 4.33
C CYS A 126 -2.18 10.81 5.18
N SER A 127 -1.05 11.43 5.48
CA SER A 127 -1.01 12.74 6.13
C SER A 127 -1.39 13.90 5.20
N GLN A 128 -1.23 13.72 3.88
CA GLN A 128 -1.59 14.71 2.86
C GLN A 128 -3.07 14.63 2.44
N VAL A 129 -3.74 13.50 2.75
CA VAL A 129 -5.17 13.35 2.53
C VAL A 129 -5.92 14.24 3.55
N PRO A 130 -6.95 15.00 3.14
CA PRO A 130 -7.79 15.75 4.08
C PRO A 130 -8.28 14.87 5.22
N ALA A 131 -8.30 15.41 6.44
CA ALA A 131 -8.74 14.66 7.61
C ALA A 131 -10.13 14.06 7.38
N THR A 132 -10.22 12.73 7.49
CA THR A 132 -11.50 12.02 7.37
C THR A 132 -12.03 11.73 8.78
N LEU A 133 -13.35 11.81 8.93
CA LEU A 133 -14.03 11.32 10.15
C LEU A 133 -14.13 9.79 10.18
N LYS A 134 -13.55 9.10 9.20
CA LYS A 134 -13.56 7.64 9.13
C LYS A 134 -12.72 7.08 10.29
N THR A 135 -13.24 6.05 10.92
CA THR A 135 -12.55 5.28 11.96
C THR A 135 -12.78 3.81 11.71
N CYS A 136 -11.85 2.98 12.16
CA CYS A 136 -12.14 1.56 12.26
C CYS A 136 -13.34 1.33 13.20
N PRO A 137 -14.20 0.35 12.91
CA PRO A 137 -15.26 -0.04 13.83
C PRO A 137 -14.65 -0.42 15.19
N SER A 138 -15.35 -0.08 16.28
CA SER A 138 -14.93 -0.40 17.65
C SER A 138 -15.98 -1.31 18.31
N PRO A 139 -15.59 -2.51 18.80
CA PRO A 139 -14.29 -3.15 18.61
C PRO A 139 -14.09 -3.55 17.14
N ASP A 140 -12.84 -3.55 16.65
CA ASP A 140 -12.54 -4.16 15.35
C ASP A 140 -12.72 -5.67 15.51
N PRO A 141 -13.71 -6.28 14.83
CA PRO A 141 -14.01 -7.70 15.00
C PRO A 141 -12.84 -8.61 14.59
N TYR A 142 -11.83 -8.06 13.91
CA TYR A 142 -10.67 -8.79 13.40
C TYR A 142 -9.35 -8.41 14.08
N ALA A 143 -9.36 -7.57 15.12
CA ALA A 143 -8.13 -7.16 15.80
C ALA A 143 -7.31 -8.35 16.35
N ASN A 144 -7.98 -9.43 16.73
CA ASN A 144 -7.35 -10.69 17.18
C ASN A 144 -6.60 -11.44 16.07
N ASN A 145 -6.81 -11.09 14.80
CA ASN A 145 -6.07 -11.65 13.68
C ASN A 145 -4.73 -10.94 13.46
N LEU A 146 -4.38 -9.90 14.23
CA LEU A 146 -3.06 -9.26 14.14
C LEU A 146 -2.02 -10.03 14.96
N CYS A 147 -0.83 -10.18 14.39
CA CYS A 147 0.31 -10.70 15.12
C CYS A 147 0.69 -9.72 16.23
N SER A 148 1.02 -10.24 17.42
CA SER A 148 1.67 -9.45 18.44
C SER A 148 2.99 -8.92 17.89
N SER A 149 3.21 -7.61 17.97
CA SER A 149 4.49 -6.99 17.70
C SER A 149 5.54 -7.64 18.61
N ASN A 150 6.52 -8.33 18.01
CA ASN A 150 7.73 -8.78 18.72
C ASN A 150 8.59 -7.57 19.11
#